data_AF-A0ABD0T355-F1
#
_entry.id   AF-A0ABD0T355-F1
#
_cell.length_a   1.000
_cell.length_b   1.000
_cell.length_c   1.000
_cell.angle_alpha   90.00
_cell.angle_beta   90.00
_cell.angle_gamma   90.00
#
_symmetry.space_group_name_H-M   'P 1'
#
loop_
_entity.id
_entity.type
_entity.pdbx_description
1 polymer ?
#
loop_
_entity_poly.entity_id
_entity_poly.type
_entity_poly.pdbx_seq_one_letter_code
_entity_poly.pdbx_strand_id
1 'polypeptide(L)'
;MDLGRLLCDVQHADSVTRRNFILFSLKKDMSEHLSSTKIDSFLFGESLAETLKAAKSINKSGVELKADQPNNNTAKRSKLPNQRNLNRKAPGPSYRQSGPIQRSREPAPRARAAPLPPAHSSRPWPRQQPPPPPPPPAQARRRF
;
A
#
# COMPACT_ATOMS: atom_id res chain seq x y z
N MET A 1 8.10 -45.48 -21.56
CA MET A 1 9.22 -44.55 -21.24
C MET A 1 8.71 -43.22 -20.68
N ASP A 2 7.55 -43.16 -20.00
CA ASP A 2 6.92 -41.89 -19.58
C ASP A 2 7.09 -41.53 -18.11
N LEU A 3 7.40 -42.50 -17.24
CA LEU A 3 7.50 -42.25 -15.80
C LEU A 3 8.60 -41.21 -15.47
N GLY A 4 9.73 -41.26 -16.17
CA GLY A 4 10.82 -40.29 -16.00
C GLY A 4 10.39 -38.87 -16.37
N ARG A 5 9.61 -38.73 -17.45
CA ARG A 5 9.08 -37.42 -17.88
C ARG A 5 8.08 -36.88 -16.87
N LEU A 6 7.14 -37.72 -16.42
CA LEU A 6 6.16 -37.34 -15.41
C LEU A 6 6.82 -36.91 -14.09
N LEU A 7 7.85 -37.65 -13.64
CA LEU A 7 8.58 -37.30 -12.42
C LEU A 7 9.30 -35.95 -12.56
N CYS A 8 9.96 -35.72 -13.71
CA CYS A 8 10.61 -34.44 -14.01
C CYS A 8 9.59 -33.28 -14.04
N ASP A 9 8.41 -33.48 -14.63
CA ASP A 9 7.36 -32.47 -14.70
C ASP A 9 6.83 -32.13 -13.30
N VAL A 10 6.60 -33.14 -12.45
CA VAL A 10 6.18 -32.94 -11.05
C VAL A 10 7.24 -32.21 -10.24
N GLN A 11 8.50 -32.63 -10.35
CA GLN A 11 9.61 -31.98 -9.64
C GLN A 11 9.82 -30.53 -10.10
N HIS A 12 9.66 -30.26 -11.40
CA HIS A 12 9.72 -28.92 -11.94
C HIS A 12 8.57 -28.06 -11.42
N ALA A 13 7.33 -28.58 -11.42
CA ALA A 13 6.17 -27.88 -10.90
C ALA A 13 6.29 -27.54 -9.41
N ASP A 14 6.80 -28.46 -8.60
CA ASP A 14 7.09 -28.20 -7.17
C ASP A 14 8.14 -27.10 -7.00
N SER A 15 9.24 -27.17 -7.77
CA SER A 15 10.31 -26.17 -7.73
C SER A 15 9.80 -24.77 -8.11
N VAL A 16 8.98 -24.67 -9.16
CA VAL A 16 8.36 -23.41 -9.59
C VAL A 16 7.40 -22.87 -8.52
N THR A 17 6.59 -23.74 -7.92
CA THR A 17 5.64 -23.37 -6.87
C THR A 17 6.35 -22.81 -5.64
N ARG A 18 7.39 -23.50 -5.17
CA ARG A 18 8.23 -23.06 -4.04
C ARG A 18 8.92 -21.73 -4.34
N ARG A 19 9.45 -21.58 -5.56
CA ARG A 19 10.07 -20.33 -6.00
C ARG A 19 9.08 -19.16 -5.95
N ASN A 20 7.89 -19.34 -6.51
CA ASN A 20 6.85 -18.30 -6.53
C ASN A 20 6.42 -17.91 -5.12
N PHE A 21 6.27 -18.89 -4.22
CA PHE A 21 5.94 -18.63 -2.83
C PHE A 21 7.00 -17.77 -2.13
N ILE A 22 8.29 -18.09 -2.33
CA ILE A 22 9.38 -17.30 -1.77
C ILE A 22 9.40 -15.89 -2.38
N LEU A 23 9.29 -15.76 -3.71
CA LEU A 23 9.31 -14.47 -4.40
C LEU A 23 8.20 -13.52 -3.91
N PHE A 24 7.02 -14.04 -3.60
CA PHE A 24 5.90 -13.26 -3.05
C PHE A 24 6.22 -12.63 -1.68
N SER A 25 7.07 -13.26 -0.88
CA SER A 25 7.48 -12.77 0.44
C SER A 25 8.58 -11.70 0.41
N LEU A 26 9.23 -11.51 -0.75
CA LEU A 26 10.37 -10.60 -0.91
C LEU A 26 9.95 -9.19 -1.34
N LYS A 27 10.83 -8.22 -1.11
CA LYS A 27 10.67 -6.86 -1.63
C LYS A 27 10.64 -6.89 -3.16
N LYS A 28 9.80 -6.05 -3.78
CA LYS A 28 9.59 -6.01 -5.23
C LYS A 28 10.91 -5.96 -6.02
N ASP A 29 11.81 -5.04 -5.67
CA ASP A 29 13.10 -4.87 -6.35
C ASP A 29 13.96 -6.15 -6.29
N MET A 30 13.95 -6.84 -5.15
CA MET A 30 14.70 -8.09 -4.98
C MET A 30 14.04 -9.25 -5.73
N SER A 31 12.70 -9.30 -5.72
CA SER A 31 11.93 -10.32 -6.43
C SER A 31 12.15 -10.26 -7.93
N GLU A 32 12.35 -9.06 -8.50
CA GLU A 32 12.64 -8.85 -9.92
C GLU A 32 14.03 -9.40 -10.32
N HIS A 33 15.04 -9.17 -9.48
CA HIS A 33 16.36 -9.75 -9.72
C HIS A 33 16.34 -11.28 -9.61
N LEU A 34 15.61 -11.83 -8.64
CA LEU A 34 15.55 -13.26 -8.37
C LEU A 34 14.58 -14.03 -9.28
N SER A 35 13.67 -13.36 -9.98
CA SER A 35 12.78 -14.00 -10.98
C SER A 35 13.51 -14.31 -12.30
N SER A 36 14.63 -13.61 -12.56
CA SER A 36 15.47 -13.83 -13.74
C SER A 36 16.43 -15.03 -13.62
N THR A 37 16.65 -15.54 -12.41
CA THR A 37 17.59 -16.65 -12.19
C THR A 37 17.06 -17.98 -12.71
N LYS A 38 17.96 -18.90 -13.07
CA LYS A 38 17.59 -20.27 -13.44
C LYS A 38 17.43 -21.13 -12.18
N ILE A 39 16.46 -22.02 -12.20
CA ILE A 39 16.32 -23.08 -11.20
C ILE A 39 17.37 -24.15 -11.57
N ASP A 40 18.20 -24.53 -10.61
CA ASP A 40 19.23 -25.56 -10.76
C ASP A 40 19.12 -26.51 -9.55
N SER A 41 20.23 -27.12 -9.11
CA SER A 41 20.37 -27.81 -7.82
C SER A 41 19.76 -27.03 -6.64
N PHE A 42 19.71 -25.71 -6.74
CA PHE A 42 19.01 -24.80 -5.82
C PHE A 42 17.89 -24.02 -6.52
N LEU A 43 16.86 -23.63 -5.75
CA LEU A 43 15.69 -22.88 -6.22
C LEU A 43 16.01 -21.57 -6.97
N PHE A 44 17.13 -20.93 -6.66
CA PHE A 44 17.58 -19.68 -7.29
C PHE A 44 18.98 -19.79 -7.93
N GLY A 45 19.49 -21.01 -8.06
CA GLY A 45 20.85 -21.29 -8.55
C GLY A 45 21.94 -21.16 -7.50
N GLU A 46 23.12 -21.69 -7.82
CA GLU A 46 24.30 -21.67 -6.95
C GLU A 46 24.90 -20.26 -6.81
N SER A 47 24.80 -19.44 -7.85
CA SER A 47 25.32 -18.07 -7.89
C SER A 47 24.40 -17.04 -7.21
N LEU A 48 23.43 -17.49 -6.39
CA LEU A 48 22.51 -16.60 -5.66
C LEU A 48 23.24 -15.50 -4.87
N ALA A 49 24.36 -15.83 -4.23
CA ALA A 49 25.15 -14.88 -3.48
C ALA A 49 25.72 -13.75 -4.37
N GLU A 50 26.13 -14.08 -5.59
CA GLU A 50 26.63 -13.14 -6.58
C GLU A 50 25.49 -12.29 -7.14
N THR A 51 24.35 -12.90 -7.46
CA THR A 51 23.14 -12.19 -7.88
C THR A 51 22.70 -11.19 -6.82
N LEU A 52 22.74 -11.57 -5.54
CA LEU A 52 22.34 -10.68 -4.45
C LEU A 52 23.31 -9.50 -4.27
N LYS A 53 24.62 -9.72 -4.41
CA LYS A 53 25.62 -8.65 -4.40
C LYS A 53 25.41 -7.70 -5.59
N ALA A 54 25.24 -8.25 -6.79
CA ALA A 54 24.98 -7.48 -8.00
C ALA A 54 23.69 -6.66 -7.88
N ALA A 55 22.59 -7.27 -7.43
CA ALA A 55 21.31 -6.61 -7.21
C ALA A 55 21.45 -5.42 -6.24
N LYS A 56 22.17 -5.59 -5.13
CA LYS A 56 22.42 -4.48 -4.18
C LYS A 56 23.24 -3.36 -4.82
N SER A 57 24.28 -3.69 -5.57
CA SER A 57 25.09 -2.68 -6.28
C SER A 57 24.27 -1.95 -7.34
N ILE A 58 23.46 -2.66 -8.13
CA ILE A 58 22.57 -2.08 -9.15
C ILE A 58 21.55 -1.14 -8.49
N ASN A 59 20.91 -1.57 -7.40
CA ASN A 59 19.95 -0.74 -6.68
C ASN A 59 20.62 0.52 -6.10
N LYS A 60 21.85 0.39 -5.56
CA LYS A 60 22.61 1.53 -5.05
C LYS A 60 22.95 2.52 -6.18
N SER A 61 23.53 2.03 -7.28
CA SER A 61 23.86 2.85 -8.43
C SER A 61 22.62 3.47 -9.07
N GLY A 62 21.49 2.75 -9.12
CA GLY A 62 20.22 3.27 -9.62
C GLY A 62 19.67 4.43 -8.78
N VAL A 63 19.90 4.42 -7.47
CA VAL A 63 19.55 5.55 -6.58
C VAL A 63 20.47 6.76 -6.84
N GLU A 64 21.78 6.53 -7.00
CA GLU A 64 22.74 7.61 -7.31
C GLU A 64 22.50 8.24 -8.69
N LEU A 65 22.11 7.44 -9.70
CA LEU A 65 21.75 7.93 -11.03
C LEU A 65 20.41 8.67 -11.07
N LYS A 66 19.49 8.34 -10.15
CA LYS A 66 18.29 9.13 -9.88
C LYS A 66 18.60 10.32 -8.95
N ALA A 67 19.78 10.91 -9.10
CA ALA A 67 20.13 12.19 -8.50
C ALA A 67 19.02 13.20 -8.83
N ASP A 68 18.36 13.66 -7.78
CA ASP A 68 17.39 14.76 -7.72
C ASP A 68 16.58 14.99 -9.01
N GLN A 69 15.42 14.34 -9.12
CA GLN A 69 14.29 15.17 -9.52
C GLN A 69 14.12 16.16 -8.37
N PRO A 70 14.33 17.47 -8.58
CA PRO A 70 14.14 18.43 -7.51
C PRO A 70 12.66 18.37 -7.13
N ASN A 71 12.33 17.63 -6.08
CA ASN A 71 11.07 17.81 -5.40
C ASN A 71 11.21 19.17 -4.72
N ASN A 72 10.84 20.22 -5.45
CA ASN A 72 10.81 21.62 -5.04
C ASN A 72 9.77 21.87 -3.93
N ASN A 73 9.71 20.99 -2.92
CA ASN A 73 8.91 21.16 -1.70
C ASN A 73 9.74 21.61 -0.49
N THR A 74 10.94 22.15 -0.73
CA THR A 74 11.57 23.10 0.18
C THR A 74 11.64 24.47 -0.47
N ALA A 75 10.49 25.00 -0.88
CA ALA A 75 10.32 26.45 -0.92
C ALA A 75 10.46 26.97 0.52
N LYS A 76 11.69 27.30 0.92
CA LYS A 76 11.92 28.26 2.01
C LYS A 76 11.30 29.57 1.54
N ARG A 77 10.01 29.71 1.85
CA ARG A 77 9.18 30.88 1.57
C ARG A 77 9.95 32.11 2.01
N SER A 78 10.39 32.88 1.02
CA SER A 78 10.94 34.21 1.23
C SER A 78 9.99 34.99 2.12
N LYS A 79 10.56 35.71 3.11
CA LYS A 79 9.82 36.62 3.97
C LYS A 79 9.32 37.79 3.11
N LEU A 80 8.20 37.61 2.43
CA LEU A 80 7.43 38.72 1.91
C LEU A 80 6.63 39.30 3.09
N PRO A 81 6.69 40.62 3.37
CA PRO A 81 5.84 41.22 4.38
C PRO A 81 4.37 41.02 3.98
N ASN A 82 3.68 40.26 4.81
CA ASN A 82 2.31 39.81 4.63
C ASN A 82 1.38 41.03 4.51
N GLN A 83 1.01 41.39 3.28
CA GLN A 83 -0.09 42.29 3.03
C GLN A 83 -1.38 41.66 3.56
N ARG A 84 -1.92 42.31 4.59
CA ARG A 84 -3.36 42.54 4.77
C ARG A 84 -4.23 41.27 4.85
N ASN A 85 -4.10 40.54 5.95
CA ASN A 85 -5.14 39.60 6.39
C ASN A 85 -5.97 40.26 7.51
N LEU A 86 -7.12 40.84 7.11
CA LEU A 86 -8.07 41.60 7.92
C LEU A 86 -8.86 40.79 8.98
N ASN A 87 -8.44 39.57 9.35
CA ASN A 87 -9.20 38.72 10.27
C ASN A 87 -8.33 37.81 11.17
N ARG A 88 -7.35 38.35 11.89
CA ARG A 88 -6.71 37.61 13.00
C ARG A 88 -7.26 38.09 14.34
N LYS A 89 -8.10 37.26 14.96
CA LYS A 89 -8.46 37.36 16.38
C LYS A 89 -7.17 37.33 17.22
N ALA A 90 -7.04 38.27 18.15
CA ALA A 90 -5.86 38.40 19.00
C ALA A 90 -5.64 37.15 19.88
N PRO A 91 -4.38 36.77 20.20
CA PRO A 91 -4.12 35.75 21.21
C PRO A 91 -4.61 36.24 22.57
N GLY A 92 -5.42 35.43 23.26
CA GLY A 92 -5.94 35.74 24.59
C GLY A 92 -4.81 35.92 25.64
N PRO A 93 -5.09 36.65 26.73
CA PRO A 93 -4.06 37.04 27.69
C PRO A 93 -3.42 35.83 28.39
N SER A 94 -2.10 35.78 28.32
CA SER A 94 -1.26 34.82 29.03
C SER A 94 -1.23 35.19 30.52
N TYR A 95 -2.13 34.61 31.32
CA TYR A 95 -2.08 34.78 32.77
C TYR A 95 -0.96 33.90 33.33
N ARG A 96 0.24 34.48 33.46
CA ARG A 96 1.32 33.87 34.26
C ARG A 96 0.85 33.81 35.71
N GLN A 97 0.69 32.61 36.27
CA GLN A 97 0.65 32.43 37.72
C GLN A 97 1.92 31.72 38.19
N SER A 98 2.72 32.45 38.97
CA SER A 98 3.75 31.93 39.85
C SER A 98 3.12 31.68 41.22
N GLY A 99 3.12 30.44 41.71
CA GLY A 99 2.71 30.13 43.08
C GLY A 99 2.84 28.64 43.41
N PRO A 100 3.40 28.27 44.58
CA PRO A 100 3.62 26.86 44.94
C PRO A 100 2.39 26.22 45.63
N ILE A 101 2.09 25.00 45.18
CA ILE A 101 1.43 23.83 45.82
C ILE A 101 0.58 24.09 47.07
N GLN A 102 -0.72 23.74 46.99
CA GLN A 102 -1.45 23.08 48.07
C GLN A 102 -2.34 21.96 47.51
N ARG A 103 -2.01 20.72 47.88
CA ARG A 103 -2.80 19.51 47.64
C ARG A 103 -3.76 19.38 48.82
N SER A 104 -5.06 19.56 48.61
CA SER A 104 -6.08 19.11 49.56
C SER A 104 -7.28 18.58 48.79
N ARG A 105 -7.81 17.48 49.31
CA ARG A 105 -8.74 16.53 48.69
C ARG A 105 -10.15 17.12 48.60
N GLU A 106 -10.81 16.92 47.46
CA GLU A 106 -12.27 16.72 47.43
C GLU A 106 -12.63 15.78 46.26
N PRO A 107 -13.51 14.77 46.45
CA PRO A 107 -13.75 13.73 45.45
C PRO A 107 -14.63 14.19 44.29
N ALA A 108 -14.31 13.67 43.10
CA ALA A 108 -14.92 14.05 41.82
C ALA A 108 -16.44 13.82 41.76
N PRO A 109 -17.25 14.84 41.38
CA PRO A 109 -18.62 14.58 40.95
C PRO A 109 -18.61 13.90 39.58
N ARG A 110 -19.27 12.75 39.50
CA ARG A 110 -19.52 11.97 38.27
C ARG A 110 -20.25 12.84 37.23
N ALA A 111 -19.51 13.42 36.31
CA ALA A 111 -20.09 14.07 35.14
C ALA A 111 -20.23 13.07 33.99
N ARG A 112 -21.49 12.69 33.76
CA ARG A 112 -22.10 12.07 32.58
C ARG A 112 -21.23 12.01 31.32
N ALA A 113 -21.11 10.81 30.77
CA ALA A 113 -20.63 10.56 29.41
C ALA A 113 -21.37 11.46 28.41
N ALA A 114 -20.61 12.18 27.58
CA ALA A 114 -21.15 12.96 26.47
C ALA A 114 -21.83 12.03 25.44
N PRO A 115 -22.93 12.44 24.77
CA PRO A 115 -23.57 11.63 23.75
C PRO A 115 -22.65 11.42 22.54
N LEU A 116 -22.61 10.18 22.04
CA LEU A 116 -21.95 9.84 20.79
C LEU A 116 -22.63 10.57 19.62
N PRO A 117 -21.88 11.01 18.59
CA PRO A 117 -22.46 11.62 17.39
C PRO A 117 -23.33 10.60 16.62
N PRO A 118 -24.40 11.05 15.93
CA PRO A 118 -25.30 10.15 15.22
C PRO A 118 -24.57 9.43 14.08
N ALA A 119 -24.78 8.11 14.02
CA ALA A 119 -24.23 7.23 13.01
C ALA A 119 -24.64 7.71 11.60
N HIS A 120 -23.64 7.93 10.74
CA HIS A 120 -23.83 8.31 9.36
C HIS A 120 -24.61 7.21 8.64
N SER A 121 -25.77 7.56 8.11
CA SER A 121 -26.69 6.68 7.39
C SER A 121 -25.97 5.95 6.26
N SER A 122 -26.03 4.62 6.28
CA SER A 122 -25.64 3.73 5.21
C SER A 122 -26.25 4.20 3.89
N ARG A 123 -25.42 4.63 2.94
CA ARG A 123 -25.82 4.71 1.53
C ARG A 123 -26.08 3.28 1.04
N PRO A 124 -27.28 2.92 0.58
CA PRO A 124 -27.46 1.66 -0.13
C PRO A 124 -26.78 1.77 -1.50
N TRP A 125 -25.89 0.83 -1.78
CA TRP A 125 -25.27 0.65 -3.09
C TRP A 125 -26.35 0.48 -4.17
N PRO A 126 -26.17 1.03 -5.39
CA PRO A 126 -27.11 0.78 -6.48
C PRO A 126 -27.09 -0.71 -6.81
N ARG A 127 -28.26 -1.35 -6.67
CA ARG A 127 -28.52 -2.74 -7.06
C ARG A 127 -28.24 -2.85 -8.57
N GLN A 128 -27.24 -3.63 -8.95
CA GLN A 128 -27.06 -3.99 -10.35
C GLN A 128 -28.30 -4.77 -10.82
N GLN A 129 -29.00 -4.26 -11.84
CA GLN A 129 -30.09 -4.99 -12.48
C GLN A 129 -29.48 -6.15 -13.28
N PRO A 130 -30.07 -7.37 -13.25
CA PRO A 130 -29.66 -8.44 -14.14
C PRO A 130 -29.94 -8.07 -15.61
N PRO A 131 -29.13 -8.55 -16.56
CA PRO A 131 -29.34 -8.27 -17.97
C PRO A 131 -30.69 -8.82 -18.46
N PRO A 132 -31.33 -8.18 -19.46
CA PRO A 132 -32.57 -8.66 -20.02
C PRO A 132 -32.39 -10.03 -20.71
N PRO A 133 -33.43 -10.88 -20.72
CA PRO A 133 -33.37 -12.18 -21.37
C PRO A 133 -33.18 -12.03 -22.90
N PRO A 134 -32.53 -13.01 -23.55
CA PRO A 134 -32.32 -12.98 -25.00
C PRO A 134 -33.64 -13.08 -25.77
N PRO A 135 -33.73 -12.51 -26.98
CA PRO A 135 -34.91 -12.59 -27.83
C PRO A 135 -35.17 -14.03 -28.28
N PRO A 136 -36.45 -14.42 -28.50
CA PRO A 136 -36.80 -15.75 -28.96
C PRO A 136 -36.26 -16.01 -30.39
N PRO A 137 -35.91 -17.27 -30.72
CA PRO A 137 -35.39 -17.62 -32.03
C PRO A 137 -36.43 -17.36 -33.12
N ALA A 138 -35.99 -16.74 -34.22
CA ALA A 138 -36.82 -16.45 -35.38
C ALA A 138 -37.41 -17.75 -35.94
N GLN A 139 -38.74 -17.85 -35.96
CA GLN A 139 -39.43 -18.97 -36.58
C GLN A 139 -39.11 -18.99 -38.07
N ALA A 140 -38.39 -20.03 -38.50
CA ALA A 140 -38.13 -20.30 -39.90
C ALA A 140 -39.47 -20.46 -40.62
N ARG A 141 -39.83 -19.45 -41.43
CA ARG A 141 -40.94 -19.52 -42.38
C ARG A 141 -40.66 -20.68 -43.34
N ARG A 142 -41.29 -21.82 -43.09
CA ARG A 142 -41.45 -22.87 -44.09
C ARG A 142 -42.33 -22.27 -45.19
N ARG A 143 -41.71 -22.00 -46.34
CA ARG A 143 -42.44 -21.74 -47.58
C ARG A 143 -42.89 -23.09 -48.13
N PHE A 144 -44.19 -23.20 -48.37
CA PHE A 144 -44.77 -24.16 -49.30
C PHE A 144 -44.58 -23.62 -50.73
#